data_AF-A0A151SXZ5-F1
#
_entry.id   AF-A0A151SXZ5-F1
#
_cell.length_a   1.000
_cell.length_b   1.000
_cell.length_c   1.000
_cell.angle_alpha   90.00
_cell.angle_beta   90.00
_cell.angle_gamma   90.00
#
_symmetry.space_group_name_H-M   'P 1'
#
loop_
_entity.id
_entity.type
_entity.pdbx_description
1 polymer ?
#
loop_
_entity_poly.entity_id
_entity_poly.type
_entity_poly.pdbx_seq_one_letter_code
_entity_poly.pdbx_strand_id
1 'polypeptide(L)'
;MTDPSYNSWDAENSIVMTWLIKSMELKIGRTYLFCKTSHEIWTPVQEMYFAQCFEIRSALHNTQQGNKSVIKYFNMLVKLWQEMDLFYTVS
;
A
#
# COMPACT_ATOMS: atom_id res chain seq x y z
N MET A 1 33.89 -6.72 17.94
CA MET A 1 34.29 -6.44 16.55
C MET A 1 33.00 -6.23 15.78
N THR A 2 32.76 -5.00 15.31
CA THR A 2 31.63 -4.66 14.45
C THR A 2 31.86 -5.29 13.08
N ASP A 3 30.80 -5.83 12.48
CA ASP A 3 30.83 -6.34 11.11
C ASP A 3 31.29 -5.20 10.17
N PRO A 4 32.36 -5.38 9.39
CA PRO A 4 32.84 -4.36 8.45
C PRO A 4 31.77 -3.88 7.45
N SER A 5 30.75 -4.72 7.17
CA SER A 5 29.65 -4.40 6.25
C SER A 5 28.53 -3.58 6.90
N TYR A 6 28.50 -3.45 8.23
CA TYR A 6 27.41 -2.81 8.96
C TYR A 6 27.16 -1.36 8.52
N ASN A 7 28.23 -0.58 8.32
CA ASN A 7 28.11 0.82 7.91
C ASN A 7 27.49 0.97 6.51
N SER A 8 27.79 0.04 5.58
CA SER A 8 27.17 0.04 4.25
C SER A 8 25.69 -0.29 4.35
N TRP A 9 25.36 -1.33 5.12
CA TRP A 9 23.99 -1.74 5.35
C TRP A 9 23.15 -0.62 5.99
N ASP A 10 23.69 0.09 7.00
CA ASP A 10 22.98 1.18 7.68
C ASP A 10 22.71 2.37 6.75
N ALA A 11 23.66 2.70 5.87
CA ALA A 11 23.50 3.73 4.86
C ALA A 11 22.43 3.35 3.82
N GLU A 12 22.47 2.12 3.30
CA GLU A 12 21.47 1.60 2.36
C GLU A 12 20.07 1.56 3.00
N ASN A 13 19.97 1.05 4.23
CA ASN A 13 18.75 1.02 5.03
C ASN A 13 18.14 2.43 5.18
N SER A 14 18.96 3.44 5.50
CA SER A 14 18.53 4.84 5.65
C SER A 14 18.03 5.46 4.34
N ILE A 15 18.65 5.10 3.20
CA ILE A 15 18.20 5.54 1.87
C ILE A 15 16.82 4.96 1.57
N VAL A 16 16.63 3.65 1.77
CA VAL A 16 15.35 2.99 1.52
C VAL A 16 14.26 3.56 2.44
N MET A 17 14.56 3.79 3.72
CA MET A 17 13.62 4.46 4.64
C MET A 17 13.19 5.83 4.12
N THR A 18 14.14 6.62 3.61
CA THR A 18 13.86 7.94 3.05
C THR A 18 12.94 7.85 1.83
N TRP A 19 13.16 6.88 0.94
CA TRP A 19 12.29 6.66 -0.22
C TRP A 19 10.88 6.23 0.18
N LEU A 20 10.75 5.30 1.14
CA LEU A 20 9.46 4.84 1.65
C LEU A 20 8.68 6.00 2.30
N ILE A 21 9.31 6.78 3.18
CA ILE A 21 8.61 7.90 3.85
C ILE A 21 8.20 8.99 2.83
N LYS A 22 9.04 9.27 1.84
CA LYS A 22 8.77 10.29 0.82
C LYS A 22 7.73 9.86 -0.22
N SER A 23 7.49 8.57 -0.41
CA SER A 23 6.45 8.07 -1.32
C SER A 23 5.05 8.09 -0.70
N MET A 24 4.95 8.20 0.62
CA MET A 24 3.69 8.23 1.35
C MET A 24 3.08 9.63 1.42
N GLU A 25 1.77 9.69 1.62
CA GLU A 25 1.14 10.94 2.06
C GLU A 25 1.80 11.40 3.37
N LEU A 26 2.04 12.71 3.49
CA LEU A 26 2.72 13.34 4.63
C LEU A 26 2.22 12.87 6.01
N LYS A 27 0.92 12.62 6.15
CA LYS A 27 0.33 12.14 7.41
C LYS A 27 0.72 10.70 7.74
N ILE A 28 0.78 9.85 6.72
CA ILE A 28 1.19 8.44 6.83
C ILE A 28 2.71 8.37 7.04
N GLY A 29 3.51 9.07 6.24
CA GLY A 29 4.97 9.06 6.39
C GLY A 29 5.45 9.47 7.79
N ARG A 30 4.74 10.41 8.45
CA ARG A 30 5.05 10.84 9.83
C ARG A 30 4.91 9.73 10.88
N THR A 31 4.04 8.74 10.67
CA THR A 31 3.87 7.64 11.65
C THR A 31 5.10 6.72 11.70
N TYR A 32 5.94 6.75 10.66
CA TYR A 32 7.11 5.89 10.51
C TYR A 32 8.45 6.58 10.73
N LEU A 33 8.45 7.87 11.10
CA LEU A 33 9.67 8.68 11.23
C LEU A 33 10.64 8.15 12.31
N PHE A 34 10.12 7.42 13.29
CA PHE A 34 10.89 6.87 14.41
C PHE A 34 11.24 5.38 14.26
N CYS A 35 10.87 4.75 13.14
CA CYS A 35 11.36 3.42 12.80
C CYS A 35 12.88 3.45 12.63
N LYS A 36 13.55 2.34 12.93
CA LYS A 36 15.01 2.20 12.85
C LYS A 36 15.44 1.51 11.56
N THR A 37 14.54 0.75 10.94
CA THR A 37 14.84 0.02 9.72
C THR A 37 13.79 0.24 8.65
N SER A 38 14.19 0.14 7.38
CA SER A 38 13.28 0.12 6.25
C SER A 38 12.30 -1.05 6.34
N HIS A 39 12.72 -2.16 6.93
CA HIS A 39 11.86 -3.31 7.19
C HIS A 39 10.71 -2.99 8.14
N GLU A 40 10.97 -2.28 9.25
CA GLU A 40 9.93 -1.84 10.19
C GLU A 40 8.90 -0.88 9.55
N ILE A 41 9.30 -0.14 8.51
CA ILE A 41 8.39 0.72 7.73
C ILE A 41 7.61 -0.11 6.71
N TRP A 42 8.31 -0.95 5.94
CA TRP A 42 7.75 -1.66 4.80
C TRP A 42 6.74 -2.75 5.21
N THR A 43 7.02 -3.52 6.26
CA THR A 43 6.16 -4.64 6.69
C THR A 43 4.70 -4.22 6.93
N PRO A 44 4.38 -3.24 7.80
CA PRO A 44 2.99 -2.84 8.03
C PRO A 44 2.34 -2.20 6.79
N VAL A 45 3.11 -1.46 5.99
CA VAL A 45 2.62 -0.83 4.76
C VAL A 45 2.22 -1.89 3.73
N GLN A 46 3.05 -2.92 3.57
CA GLN A 46 2.78 -4.04 2.69
C GLN A 46 1.54 -4.84 3.15
N GLU A 47 1.39 -5.08 4.45
CA GLU A 47 0.21 -5.74 5.01
C GLU A 47 -1.07 -4.93 4.74
N MET A 48 -1.05 -3.62 5.00
CA MET A 48 -2.18 -2.73 4.71
C MET A 48 -2.54 -2.73 3.22
N TYR A 49 -1.54 -2.70 2.34
CA TYR A 49 -1.73 -2.74 0.90
C TYR A 49 -2.42 -4.04 0.46
N PHE A 50 -1.96 -5.20 0.94
CA PHE A 50 -2.58 -6.47 0.61
C PHE A 50 -3.98 -6.61 1.18
N ALA A 51 -4.23 -6.14 2.40
CA ALA A 51 -5.57 -6.10 2.98
C ALA A 51 -6.53 -5.28 2.11
N GLN A 52 -6.11 -4.09 1.66
CA GLN A 52 -6.93 -3.24 0.80
C GLN A 52 -7.22 -3.88 -0.56
N CYS A 53 -6.22 -4.52 -1.18
CA CYS A 53 -6.40 -5.26 -2.42
C CYS A 53 -7.40 -6.42 -2.26
N PHE A 54 -7.30 -7.16 -1.14
CA PHE A 54 -8.24 -8.23 -0.83
C PHE A 54 -9.67 -7.71 -0.67
N GLU A 55 -9.86 -6.60 0.07
CA GLU A 55 -11.18 -5.99 0.27
C GLU A 55 -11.82 -5.57 -1.06
N ILE A 56 -11.08 -4.92 -1.95
CA ILE A 56 -11.60 -4.50 -3.26
C ILE A 56 -11.97 -5.72 -4.12
N ARG A 57 -11.12 -6.76 -4.14
CA ARG A 57 -11.40 -8.01 -4.87
C ARG A 57 -12.63 -8.71 -4.31
N SER A 58 -12.77 -8.77 -2.99
CA SER A 58 -13.92 -9.35 -2.31
C SER A 58 -15.19 -8.55 -2.62
N ALA A 59 -15.12 -7.22 -2.58
CA ALA A 59 -16.21 -6.34 -2.94
C ALA A 59 -16.67 -6.57 -4.39
N LEU A 60 -15.75 -6.65 -5.35
CA LEU A 60 -16.07 -6.97 -6.75
C LEU A 60 -16.75 -8.33 -6.89
N HIS A 61 -16.19 -9.37 -6.29
CA HIS A 61 -16.75 -10.72 -6.33
C HIS A 61 -18.18 -10.77 -5.76
N ASN A 62 -18.42 -10.05 -4.68
CA ASN A 62 -19.70 -10.06 -3.96
C ASN A 62 -20.71 -9.03 -4.49
N THR A 63 -20.31 -8.14 -5.41
CA THR A 63 -21.18 -7.09 -5.94
C THR A 63 -22.19 -7.65 -6.94
N GLN A 64 -23.47 -7.64 -6.55
CA GLN A 64 -24.60 -8.06 -7.38
C GLN A 64 -25.53 -6.88 -7.66
N GLN A 65 -26.19 -6.89 -8.82
CA GLN A 65 -27.14 -5.83 -9.20
C GLN A 65 -28.29 -5.74 -8.19
N GLY A 66 -28.91 -6.88 -7.86
CA GLY A 66 -30.10 -6.94 -7.02
C GLY A 66 -31.20 -5.99 -7.51
N ASN A 67 -31.74 -5.17 -6.61
CA ASN A 67 -32.79 -4.18 -6.92
C ASN A 67 -32.24 -2.83 -7.44
N LYS A 68 -30.93 -2.71 -7.70
CA LYS A 68 -30.34 -1.46 -8.23
C LYS A 68 -30.68 -1.32 -9.72
N SER A 69 -30.86 -0.07 -10.16
CA SER A 69 -30.92 0.21 -11.59
C SER A 69 -29.59 -0.15 -12.26
N VAL A 70 -29.64 -0.47 -13.55
CA VAL A 70 -28.46 -0.82 -14.36
C VAL A 70 -27.37 0.25 -14.25
N ILE A 71 -27.75 1.53 -14.33
CA ILE A 71 -26.81 2.66 -14.22
C ILE A 71 -26.11 2.67 -12.86
N LYS A 72 -26.86 2.48 -11.76
CA LYS A 72 -26.27 2.48 -10.41
C LYS A 72 -25.32 1.30 -10.20
N TYR A 73 -25.70 0.12 -10.69
CA TYR A 73 -24.85 -1.06 -10.61
C TYR A 73 -23.58 -0.93 -11.45
N PHE A 74 -23.71 -0.47 -12.70
CA PHE A 74 -22.58 -0.24 -13.59
C PHE A 74 -21.58 0.76 -12.99
N ASN A 75 -22.06 1.89 -12.45
CA ASN A 75 -21.20 2.88 -11.82
C ASN A 75 -20.46 2.31 -10.59
N MET A 76 -21.10 1.40 -9.84
CA MET A 76 -20.45 0.72 -8.70
C MET A 76 -19.33 -0.22 -9.16
N LEU A 77 -19.55 -1.00 -10.23
CA LEU A 77 -18.50 -1.85 -10.81
C LEU A 77 -17.34 -1.02 -11.35
N VAL A 78 -17.62 0.04 -12.11
CA VAL A 78 -16.60 0.95 -12.66
C VAL A 78 -15.75 1.55 -11.54
N LYS A 79 -16.39 1.99 -10.45
CA LYS A 79 -15.66 2.52 -9.30
C LYS A 79 -14.70 1.48 -8.69
N LEU A 80 -15.17 0.26 -8.45
CA LEU A 80 -14.32 -0.79 -7.88
C LEU A 80 -13.18 -1.20 -8.81
N TRP A 81 -13.40 -1.22 -10.13
CA TRP A 81 -12.35 -1.45 -11.11
C TRP A 81 -11.32 -0.31 -11.14
N GLN A 82 -11.76 0.94 -11.10
CA GLN A 82 -10.84 2.08 -11.02
C GLN A 82 -10.01 2.05 -9.73
N GLU A 83 -10.62 1.69 -8.61
CA GLU A 83 -9.89 1.49 -7.35
C GLU A 83 -8.86 0.36 -7.51
N MET A 84 -9.20 -0.74 -8.18
CA MET A 84 -8.28 -1.85 -8.45
C MET A 84 -7.12 -1.48 -9.40
N ASP A 85 -7.37 -0.69 -10.45
CA ASP A 85 -6.34 -0.25 -11.40
C ASP A 85 -5.25 0.61 -10.73
N LEU A 86 -5.59 1.33 -9.65
CA LEU A 86 -4.60 2.06 -8.85
C LEU A 86 -3.57 1.13 -8.19
N PHE A 87 -3.93 -0.12 -7.88
CA PHE A 87 -2.98 -1.11 -7.33
C PHE A 87 -2.09 -1.71 -8.42
N TYR A 88 -2.63 -1.96 -9.61
CA TYR A 88 -1.86 -2.52 -10.72
C TYR A 88 -0.90 -1.52 -11.40
N THR A 89 -1.18 -0.23 -11.30
CA THR A 89 -0.32 0.82 -11.88
C THR A 89 0.86 1.21 -10.99
N VAL A 90 0.84 0.81 -9.71
CA VAL A 90 1.88 1.10 -8.71
C VAL A 90 2.81 -0.11 -8.47
N SER A 91 2.47 -1.28 -9.01
CA SER A 91 3.23 -2.55 -8.89
C SER A 91 4.03 -2.84 -10.16
#